data_AF-A0A6P6CCV6-F1
#
_entry.id   AF-A0A6P6CCV6-F1
#
_cell.length_a   1.000
_cell.length_b   1.000
_cell.length_c   1.000
_cell.angle_alpha   90.00
_cell.angle_beta   90.00
_cell.angle_gamma   90.00
#
_symmetry.space_group_name_H-M   'P 1'
#
loop_
_entity.id
_entity.type
_entity.pdbx_description
1 polymer ?
#
loop_
_entity_poly.entity_id
_entity_poly.type
_entity_poly.pdbx_seq_one_letter_code
_entity_poly.pdbx_strand_id
1 'polypeptide(L)'
;MFRRERSIPLRGSAAALCNNLSVLQLPLRNLTHFGVVHGPSAHLLSAAPEGVPLAQRQLHAKEGAGVSPPLITQVHWCVLPFRVLLVLTSHRGIQMYESDGSVMVYWHALDAGDASPVQAVFARGIASSGHFICVGTWSGRVLVFDIPAKGPNIVLSEELAAHPTSVTDIASEPAQGQDCVADMVTADDSGLLCIWQSGPEFKLSTQIPGFGIPCTSVQLWQGTIAAGYGNGQVRLYEASTGNLHIQINAHARAICALDLAPEVGKLLTAAEDTFVHIWKLSRSPESGYIEVEHCHGECVPDTQVCGARFCDPSGNSFAVTGYDLAEILRFSSM
;
A
#
# COMPACT_ATOMS: atom_id res chain seq x y z
N MET A 1 16.82 -4.68 17.97
CA MET A 1 15.77 -5.67 18.29
C MET A 1 14.50 -4.91 18.61
N PHE A 2 13.38 -5.25 17.97
CA PHE A 2 12.10 -4.58 18.23
C PHE A 2 11.43 -5.16 19.47
N ARG A 3 10.66 -4.32 20.18
CA ARG A 3 9.87 -4.72 21.33
C ARG A 3 8.44 -4.21 21.18
N ARG A 4 7.49 -5.02 21.63
CA ARG A 4 6.07 -4.64 21.65
C ARG A 4 5.85 -3.46 22.60
N GLU A 5 5.21 -2.42 22.07
CA GLU A 5 4.76 -1.25 22.81
C GLU A 5 3.29 -1.39 23.22
N ARG A 6 2.76 -0.36 23.89
CA ARG A 6 1.32 -0.26 24.14
C ARG A 6 0.57 -0.22 22.79
N SER A 7 -0.42 -1.09 22.66
CA SER A 7 -1.31 -1.10 21.51
C SER A 7 -2.24 0.11 21.50
N ILE A 8 -2.72 0.44 20.30
CA ILE A 8 -3.69 1.52 20.09
C ILE A 8 -5.07 0.90 19.90
N PRO A 9 -6.05 1.14 20.79
CA PRO A 9 -7.39 0.58 20.65
C PRO A 9 -8.14 1.17 19.44
N LEU A 10 -8.87 0.30 18.74
CA LEU A 10 -9.76 0.64 17.63
C LEU A 10 -11.23 0.53 18.07
N ARG A 11 -12.12 1.30 17.44
CA ARG A 11 -13.58 1.19 17.65
C ARG A 11 -14.24 0.03 16.87
N GLY A 12 -13.44 -0.80 16.22
CA GLY A 12 -13.82 -2.00 15.47
C GLY A 12 -12.56 -2.79 15.10
N SER A 13 -12.67 -3.81 14.25
CA SER A 13 -11.55 -4.68 13.85
C SER A 13 -11.07 -4.42 12.42
N ALA A 14 -9.83 -4.79 12.11
CA ALA A 14 -9.38 -4.76 10.72
C ALA A 14 -10.11 -5.85 9.90
N ALA A 15 -10.57 -5.51 8.70
CA ALA A 15 -11.06 -6.47 7.73
C ALA A 15 -9.91 -7.36 7.19
N ALA A 16 -10.24 -8.58 6.76
CA ALA A 16 -9.33 -9.52 6.11
C ALA A 16 -9.01 -9.08 4.66
N LEU A 17 -8.25 -7.99 4.55
CA LEU A 17 -7.77 -7.41 3.30
C LEU A 17 -6.25 -7.31 3.36
N CYS A 18 -5.58 -7.52 2.22
CA CYS A 18 -4.15 -7.23 2.11
C CYS A 18 -3.89 -5.74 2.28
N ASN A 19 -2.72 -5.39 2.81
CA ASN A 19 -2.30 -4.00 3.04
C ASN A 19 -3.29 -3.19 3.89
N ASN A 20 -4.03 -3.83 4.81
CA ASN A 20 -5.03 -3.16 5.64
C ASN A 20 -4.43 -2.43 6.85
N LEU A 21 -3.47 -1.56 6.55
CA LEU A 21 -2.92 -0.57 7.45
C LEU A 21 -2.28 0.51 6.59
N SER A 22 -2.69 1.74 6.81
CA SER A 22 -2.05 2.93 6.25
C SER A 22 -1.52 3.79 7.38
N VAL A 23 -0.36 4.41 7.17
CA VAL A 23 0.28 5.26 8.16
C VAL A 23 0.67 6.58 7.51
N LEU A 24 0.36 7.69 8.17
CA LEU A 24 0.85 9.02 7.81
C LEU A 24 1.52 9.64 9.02
N GLN A 25 2.83 9.83 8.94
CA GLN A 25 3.57 10.60 9.91
C GLN A 25 3.53 12.09 9.56
N LEU A 26 3.25 12.94 10.54
CA LEU A 26 3.36 14.39 10.41
C LEU A 26 4.44 14.89 11.39
N PRO A 27 5.72 14.96 10.96
CA PRO A 27 6.85 15.27 11.84
C PRO A 27 6.66 16.59 12.59
N LEU A 28 6.12 17.62 11.92
CA LEU A 28 5.88 18.94 12.51
C LEU A 28 4.90 18.96 13.69
N ARG A 29 4.01 17.96 13.78
CA ARG A 29 3.02 17.84 14.86
C ARG A 29 3.39 16.77 15.87
N ASN A 30 4.45 15.99 15.60
CA ASN A 30 4.83 14.81 16.37
C ASN A 30 3.66 13.81 16.54
N LEU A 31 2.85 13.64 15.48
CA LEU A 31 1.68 12.75 15.45
C LEU A 31 1.80 11.73 14.35
N THR A 32 1.33 10.52 14.65
CA THR A 32 1.16 9.45 13.66
C THR A 32 -0.32 9.19 13.45
N HIS A 33 -0.75 9.19 12.19
CA HIS A 33 -2.11 8.85 11.80
C HIS A 33 -2.15 7.43 11.26
N PHE A 34 -3.19 6.68 11.62
CA PHE A 34 -3.41 5.31 11.16
C PHE A 34 -4.78 5.20 10.50
N GLY A 35 -4.82 4.50 9.38
CA GLY A 35 -6.03 4.22 8.61
C GLY A 35 -6.22 2.72 8.51
N VAL A 36 -7.40 2.23 8.92
CA VAL A 36 -7.74 0.80 8.93
C VAL A 36 -9.14 0.62 8.36
N VAL A 37 -9.32 -0.33 7.45
CA VAL A 37 -10.62 -0.71 6.91
C VAL A 37 -11.29 -1.71 7.86
N HIS A 38 -12.54 -1.43 8.22
CA HIS A 38 -13.45 -2.25 9.01
C HIS A 38 -14.76 -2.45 8.22
N GLY A 39 -14.72 -3.37 7.25
CA GLY A 39 -15.86 -3.73 6.40
C GLY A 39 -16.38 -2.54 5.55
N PRO A 40 -17.61 -2.05 5.79
CA PRO A 40 -18.18 -0.91 5.05
C PRO A 40 -17.67 0.46 5.54
N SER A 41 -16.78 0.48 6.54
CA SER A 41 -16.26 1.72 7.12
C SER A 41 -14.73 1.70 7.23
N ALA A 42 -14.11 2.87 7.23
CA ALA A 42 -12.69 3.05 7.47
C ALA A 42 -12.49 3.88 8.74
N HIS A 43 -11.63 3.41 9.63
CA HIS A 43 -11.28 4.07 10.87
C HIS A 43 -9.97 4.82 10.68
N LEU A 44 -10.03 6.13 10.89
CA LEU A 44 -8.86 7.00 11.00
C LEU A 44 -8.63 7.31 12.46
N LEU A 45 -7.38 7.20 12.90
CA LEU A 45 -7.00 7.61 14.24
C LEU A 45 -5.69 8.38 14.19
N SER A 46 -5.50 9.30 15.13
CA SER A 46 -4.19 9.90 15.41
C SER A 46 -3.71 9.46 16.78
N ALA A 47 -2.41 9.21 16.91
CA ALA A 47 -1.77 8.87 18.17
C ALA A 47 -0.52 9.70 18.39
N ALA A 48 -0.28 10.03 19.67
CA ALA A 48 0.99 10.56 20.14
C ALA A 48 2.12 9.51 19.98
N PRO A 49 3.41 9.90 20.06
CA PRO A 49 4.52 8.97 19.92
C PRO A 49 4.44 7.78 20.89
N GLU A 50 3.91 7.98 22.09
CA GLU A 50 3.76 6.95 23.12
C GLU A 50 2.57 5.99 22.87
N GLY A 51 1.83 6.18 21.78
CA GLY A 51 0.69 5.34 21.40
C GLY A 51 -0.63 5.74 22.06
N VAL A 52 -0.70 6.94 22.64
CA VAL A 52 -1.95 7.48 23.20
C VAL A 52 -2.84 7.98 22.06
N PRO A 53 -4.06 7.44 21.86
CA PRO A 53 -4.99 7.93 20.85
C PRO A 53 -5.47 9.35 21.18
N LEU A 54 -5.52 10.23 20.18
CA LEU A 54 -5.91 11.64 20.34
C LEU A 54 -7.21 11.98 19.64
N ALA A 55 -7.35 11.57 18.38
CA ALA A 55 -8.57 11.76 17.59
C ALA A 55 -8.93 10.48 16.85
N GLN A 56 -10.22 10.27 16.64
CA GLN A 56 -10.75 9.16 15.86
C GLN A 56 -11.86 9.67 14.95
N ARG A 57 -11.89 9.16 13.72
CA ARG A 57 -12.92 9.45 12.72
C ARG A 57 -13.27 8.16 12.00
N GLN A 58 -14.56 8.02 11.66
CA GLN A 58 -15.04 6.94 10.81
C GLN A 58 -15.47 7.54 9.47
N LEU A 59 -15.01 6.92 8.39
CA LEU A 59 -15.44 7.21 7.03
C LEU A 59 -16.28 6.06 6.50
N HIS A 60 -17.19 6.38 5.59
CA HIS A 60 -18.02 5.40 4.91
C HIS A 60 -17.83 5.52 3.41
N ALA A 61 -17.91 4.38 2.72
CA ALA A 61 -17.99 4.39 1.29
C ALA A 61 -19.29 5.09 0.87
N LYS A 62 -19.24 5.87 -0.22
CA LYS A 62 -20.38 6.62 -0.72
C LYS A 62 -21.49 5.64 -1.09
N GLU A 63 -22.68 5.84 -0.51
CA GLU A 63 -23.84 5.02 -0.81
C GLU A 63 -24.28 5.21 -2.27
N GLY A 64 -24.78 4.13 -2.86
CA GLY A 64 -25.40 4.13 -4.18
C GLY A 64 -26.78 3.46 -4.10
N ALA A 65 -27.48 3.37 -5.25
CA ALA A 65 -28.71 2.59 -5.32
C ALA A 65 -28.40 1.11 -5.04
N GLY A 66 -28.78 0.61 -3.86
CA GLY A 66 -28.53 -0.76 -3.40
C GLY A 66 -28.97 -0.96 -1.96
N VAL A 67 -29.22 -2.22 -1.58
CA VAL A 67 -29.75 -2.58 -0.25
C VAL A 67 -28.64 -2.76 0.80
N SER A 68 -27.40 -3.06 0.36
CA SER A 68 -26.24 -3.25 1.24
C SER A 68 -25.21 -2.11 1.11
N PRO A 69 -24.54 -1.73 2.22
CA PRO A 69 -23.47 -0.75 2.17
C PRO A 69 -22.28 -1.31 1.38
N PRO A 70 -21.65 -0.50 0.51
CA PRO A 70 -20.51 -0.95 -0.26
C PRO A 70 -19.29 -1.22 0.63
N LEU A 71 -18.56 -2.29 0.34
CA LEU A 71 -17.34 -2.64 1.04
C LEU A 71 -16.20 -1.73 0.61
N ILE A 72 -15.44 -1.25 1.59
CA ILE A 72 -14.19 -0.54 1.39
C ILE A 72 -13.09 -1.58 1.18
N THR A 73 -12.20 -1.32 0.25
CA THR A 73 -11.11 -2.23 -0.15
C THR A 73 -9.75 -1.72 0.30
N GLN A 74 -9.55 -0.41 0.37
CA GLN A 74 -8.32 0.18 0.88
C GLN A 74 -8.53 1.63 1.32
N VAL A 75 -7.77 2.05 2.33
CA VAL A 75 -7.61 3.45 2.72
C VAL A 75 -6.12 3.77 2.75
N HIS A 76 -5.69 4.85 2.09
CA HIS A 76 -4.27 5.20 2.01
C HIS A 76 -4.06 6.72 1.95
N TRP A 77 -2.99 7.22 2.56
CA TRP A 77 -2.59 8.63 2.41
C TRP A 77 -1.60 8.77 1.26
N CYS A 78 -1.93 9.63 0.31
CA CYS A 78 -1.05 10.04 -0.77
C CYS A 78 -0.36 11.35 -0.41
N VAL A 79 0.96 11.32 -0.22
CA VAL A 79 1.77 12.50 0.06
C VAL A 79 2.28 13.06 -1.26
N LEU A 80 1.67 14.15 -1.73
CA LEU A 80 2.01 14.83 -2.98
C LEU A 80 2.90 16.06 -2.67
N PRO A 81 3.61 16.62 -3.65
CA PRO A 81 4.53 17.74 -3.45
C PRO A 81 3.92 18.98 -2.78
N PHE A 82 2.61 19.21 -2.96
CA PHE A 82 1.92 20.43 -2.51
C PHE A 82 0.78 20.16 -1.53
N ARG A 83 0.34 18.90 -1.35
CA ARG A 83 -0.73 18.54 -0.41
C ARG A 83 -0.72 17.06 -0.06
N VAL A 84 -1.38 16.70 1.03
CA VAL A 84 -1.66 15.31 1.37
C VAL A 84 -3.15 15.05 1.18
N LEU A 85 -3.49 13.99 0.45
CA LEU A 85 -4.86 13.53 0.28
C LEU A 85 -5.03 12.16 0.91
N LEU A 86 -6.19 11.94 1.51
CA LEU A 86 -6.60 10.61 1.95
C LEU A 86 -7.48 9.99 0.85
N VAL A 87 -7.09 8.82 0.36
CA VAL A 87 -7.81 8.09 -0.68
C VAL A 87 -8.47 6.86 -0.07
N LEU A 88 -9.74 6.67 -0.40
CA LEU A 88 -10.55 5.53 0.00
C LEU A 88 -11.09 4.87 -1.27
N THR A 89 -10.82 3.59 -1.42
CA THR A 89 -11.32 2.77 -2.54
C THR A 89 -12.36 1.78 -2.04
N SER A 90 -13.31 1.44 -2.91
CA SER A 90 -14.44 0.59 -2.58
C SER A 90 -14.96 -0.17 -3.79
N HIS A 91 -15.99 -0.98 -3.58
CA HIS A 91 -16.73 -1.64 -4.65
C HIS A 91 -17.55 -0.68 -5.54
N ARG A 92 -17.60 0.62 -5.20
CA ARG A 92 -18.38 1.62 -5.94
C ARG A 92 -17.52 2.65 -6.66
N GLY A 93 -16.30 2.87 -6.20
CA GLY A 93 -15.58 4.07 -6.57
C GLY A 93 -14.42 4.41 -5.68
N ILE A 94 -13.87 5.57 -6.00
CA ILE A 94 -12.69 6.17 -5.40
C ILE A 94 -13.13 7.50 -4.80
N GLN A 95 -12.93 7.66 -3.49
CA GLN A 95 -13.18 8.89 -2.76
C GLN A 95 -11.84 9.49 -2.35
N MET A 96 -11.65 10.78 -2.61
CA MET A 96 -10.49 11.52 -2.10
C MET A 96 -10.97 12.57 -1.11
N TYR A 97 -10.27 12.66 0.00
CA TYR A 97 -10.55 13.57 1.10
C TYR A 97 -9.33 14.44 1.38
N GLU A 98 -9.57 15.57 2.05
CA GLU A 98 -8.50 16.23 2.80
C GLU A 98 -7.82 15.24 3.77
N SER A 99 -6.55 15.49 4.09
CA SER A 99 -5.72 14.56 4.88
C SER A 99 -6.33 14.08 6.21
N ASP A 100 -7.21 14.87 6.83
CA ASP A 100 -7.88 14.52 8.10
C ASP A 100 -9.21 13.76 7.91
N GLY A 101 -9.59 13.47 6.66
CA GLY A 101 -10.84 12.81 6.30
C GLY A 101 -12.10 13.67 6.50
N SER A 102 -11.98 14.98 6.77
CA SER A 102 -13.13 15.83 7.10
C SER A 102 -13.99 16.19 5.89
N VAL A 103 -13.36 16.48 4.76
CA VAL A 103 -14.02 16.97 3.54
C VAL A 103 -13.66 16.08 2.38
N MET A 104 -14.66 15.53 1.70
CA MET A 104 -14.49 14.83 0.43
C MET A 104 -14.29 15.87 -0.68
N VAL A 105 -13.16 15.81 -1.37
CA VAL A 105 -12.79 16.75 -2.43
C VAL A 105 -13.03 16.19 -3.82
N TYR A 106 -13.08 14.87 -3.96
CA TYR A 106 -13.30 14.21 -5.25
C TYR A 106 -13.99 12.85 -5.08
N TRP A 107 -14.76 12.48 -6.09
CA TRP A 107 -15.42 11.18 -6.21
C TRP A 107 -15.40 10.72 -7.66
N HIS A 108 -14.95 9.48 -7.86
CA HIS A 108 -15.02 8.79 -9.14
C HIS A 108 -15.79 7.49 -8.94
N ALA A 109 -16.92 7.35 -9.62
CA ALA A 109 -17.68 6.09 -9.64
C ALA A 109 -17.00 5.10 -10.59
N LEU A 110 -16.88 3.84 -10.17
CA LEU A 110 -16.45 2.78 -11.08
C LEU A 110 -17.62 2.41 -11.99
N ASP A 111 -17.34 2.31 -13.28
CA ASP A 111 -18.26 1.70 -14.22
C ASP A 111 -18.11 0.19 -14.17
N ALA A 112 -19.24 -0.51 -14.03
CA ALA A 112 -19.28 -1.96 -14.12
C ALA A 112 -19.13 -2.41 -15.59
N GLY A 113 -19.49 -1.57 -16.57
CA GLY A 113 -19.40 -1.89 -17.99
C GLY A 113 -19.94 -3.29 -18.31
N ASP A 114 -19.12 -4.10 -18.98
CA ASP A 114 -19.40 -5.49 -19.35
C ASP A 114 -19.05 -6.52 -18.24
N ALA A 115 -18.88 -6.10 -16.98
CA ALA A 115 -18.61 -7.02 -15.88
C ALA A 115 -19.65 -8.14 -15.84
N SER A 116 -19.17 -9.38 -15.77
CA SER A 116 -20.08 -10.50 -15.56
C SER A 116 -20.81 -10.32 -14.21
N PRO A 117 -22.06 -10.78 -14.05
CA PRO A 117 -22.80 -10.64 -12.80
C PRO A 117 -22.13 -11.26 -11.57
N VAL A 118 -21.10 -12.10 -11.78
CA VAL A 118 -20.35 -12.81 -10.73
C VAL A 118 -19.04 -12.09 -10.39
N GLN A 119 -18.57 -11.17 -11.23
CA GLN A 119 -17.33 -10.46 -11.01
C GLN A 119 -17.55 -9.25 -10.10
N ALA A 120 -16.78 -9.19 -9.01
CA ALA A 120 -16.81 -8.04 -8.13
C ALA A 120 -16.16 -6.83 -8.81
N VAL A 121 -16.90 -5.72 -8.88
CA VAL A 121 -16.38 -4.41 -9.26
C VAL A 121 -15.75 -3.78 -8.03
N PHE A 122 -14.47 -3.38 -8.13
CA PHE A 122 -13.76 -2.68 -7.06
C PHE A 122 -12.54 -1.91 -7.58
N ALA A 123 -12.05 -0.99 -6.75
CA ALA A 123 -10.74 -0.35 -6.89
C ALA A 123 -9.86 -0.74 -5.70
N ARG A 124 -8.55 -0.89 -5.90
CA ARG A 124 -7.54 -1.11 -4.85
C ARG A 124 -6.15 -0.88 -5.44
N GLY A 125 -5.12 -0.86 -4.60
CA GLY A 125 -3.78 -0.44 -4.97
C GLY A 125 -3.78 1.07 -5.17
N ILE A 126 -3.17 1.79 -4.23
CA ILE A 126 -3.16 3.25 -4.21
C ILE A 126 -1.71 3.69 -4.05
N ALA A 127 -1.24 4.53 -4.95
CA ALA A 127 0.07 5.17 -4.83
C ALA A 127 0.03 6.60 -5.36
N SER A 128 1.00 7.41 -4.96
CA SER A 128 1.23 8.74 -5.52
C SER A 128 2.56 8.79 -6.26
N SER A 129 2.56 9.21 -7.51
CA SER A 129 3.78 9.43 -8.30
C SER A 129 3.81 10.87 -8.80
N GLY A 130 4.77 11.66 -8.31
CA GLY A 130 4.80 13.10 -8.54
C GLY A 130 3.52 13.78 -8.05
N HIS A 131 2.79 14.43 -8.95
CA HIS A 131 1.51 15.10 -8.67
C HIS A 131 0.29 14.23 -9.01
N PHE A 132 0.51 12.96 -9.37
CA PHE A 132 -0.56 12.03 -9.71
C PHE A 132 -0.92 11.12 -8.52
N ILE A 133 -2.18 10.73 -8.46
CA ILE A 133 -2.63 9.57 -7.67
C ILE A 133 -3.04 8.47 -8.65
N CYS A 134 -2.46 7.29 -8.47
CA CYS A 134 -2.75 6.11 -9.28
C CYS A 134 -3.57 5.12 -8.47
N VAL A 135 -4.64 4.59 -9.06
CA VAL A 135 -5.53 3.63 -8.43
C VAL A 135 -5.82 2.46 -9.36
N GLY A 136 -5.59 1.24 -8.88
CA GLY A 136 -5.89 0.01 -9.62
C GLY A 136 -7.37 -0.37 -9.59
N THR A 137 -7.82 -1.10 -10.62
CA THR A 137 -9.20 -1.57 -10.75
C THR A 137 -9.29 -3.09 -10.88
N TRP A 138 -10.50 -3.59 -10.64
CA TRP A 138 -10.90 -4.98 -10.86
C TRP A 138 -10.65 -5.49 -12.29
N SER A 139 -10.64 -4.59 -13.28
CA SER A 139 -10.49 -4.91 -14.70
C SER A 139 -9.04 -4.88 -15.21
N GLY A 140 -8.07 -4.70 -14.30
CA GLY A 140 -6.64 -4.58 -14.67
C GLY A 140 -6.24 -3.20 -15.18
N ARG A 141 -7.12 -2.21 -15.03
CA ARG A 141 -6.81 -0.82 -15.37
C ARG A 141 -6.17 -0.12 -14.19
N VAL A 142 -5.33 0.86 -14.48
CA VAL A 142 -4.82 1.82 -13.49
C VAL A 142 -5.31 3.19 -13.89
N LEU A 143 -6.15 3.77 -13.05
CA LEU A 143 -6.68 5.12 -13.21
C LEU A 143 -5.67 6.12 -12.64
N VAL A 144 -5.26 7.09 -13.45
CA VAL A 144 -4.28 8.11 -13.08
C VAL A 144 -5.00 9.46 -12.95
N PHE A 145 -5.02 10.00 -11.74
CA PHE A 145 -5.65 11.27 -11.43
C PHE A 145 -4.60 12.37 -11.30
N ASP A 146 -4.73 13.43 -12.10
CA ASP A 146 -3.95 14.66 -11.95
C ASP A 146 -4.48 15.45 -10.76
N ILE A 147 -3.60 15.69 -9.78
CA ILE A 147 -3.92 16.49 -8.61
C ILE A 147 -3.29 17.88 -8.81
N PRO A 148 -4.11 18.95 -8.90
CA PRO A 148 -3.57 20.28 -9.13
C PRO A 148 -2.87 20.83 -7.88
N ALA A 149 -1.83 21.62 -8.10
CA ALA A 149 -1.12 22.33 -7.01
C ALA A 149 -2.03 23.33 -6.27
N LYS A 150 -3.05 23.86 -6.95
CA LYS A 150 -4.02 24.82 -6.40
C LYS A 150 -5.42 24.52 -6.93
N GLY A 151 -6.41 24.75 -6.07
CA GLY A 151 -7.82 24.56 -6.42
C GLY A 151 -8.29 23.10 -6.30
N PRO A 152 -9.59 22.85 -6.53
CA PRO A 152 -10.21 21.54 -6.29
C PRO A 152 -10.29 20.65 -7.54
N ASN A 153 -9.76 21.08 -8.69
CA ASN A 153 -10.02 20.45 -9.98
C ASN A 153 -9.17 19.19 -10.21
N ILE A 154 -9.46 18.12 -9.47
CA ILE A 154 -8.89 16.79 -9.70
C ILE A 154 -9.55 16.19 -10.94
N VAL A 155 -8.76 15.68 -11.87
CA VAL A 155 -9.23 15.09 -13.12
C VAL A 155 -8.61 13.72 -13.36
N LEU A 156 -9.36 12.81 -13.97
CA LEU A 156 -8.81 11.57 -14.53
C LEU A 156 -8.03 11.94 -15.79
N SER A 157 -6.70 11.78 -15.73
CA SER A 157 -5.78 12.15 -16.80
C SER A 157 -5.59 10.99 -17.79
N GLU A 158 -5.33 9.79 -17.26
CA GLU A 158 -5.00 8.60 -18.06
C GLU A 158 -5.64 7.34 -17.47
N GLU A 159 -5.84 6.33 -18.34
CA GLU A 159 -6.19 4.97 -17.97
C GLU A 159 -5.16 4.01 -18.55
N LEU A 160 -4.33 3.42 -17.70
CA LEU A 160 -3.28 2.50 -18.11
C LEU A 160 -3.85 1.09 -18.21
N ALA A 161 -3.57 0.41 -19.32
CA ALA A 161 -4.20 -0.84 -19.70
C ALA A 161 -3.18 -1.93 -20.03
N ALA A 162 -2.43 -2.37 -19.02
CA ALA A 162 -1.39 -3.40 -19.19
C ALA A 162 -1.66 -4.72 -18.46
N HIS A 163 -2.51 -4.72 -17.43
CA HIS A 163 -2.79 -5.94 -16.67
C HIS A 163 -3.96 -6.72 -17.27
N PRO A 164 -3.81 -8.05 -17.46
CA PRO A 164 -4.90 -8.91 -17.91
C PRO A 164 -5.89 -9.28 -16.79
N THR A 165 -5.52 -9.04 -15.53
CA THR A 165 -6.30 -9.40 -14.33
C THR A 165 -6.35 -8.24 -13.34
N SER A 166 -7.10 -8.39 -12.25
CA SER A 166 -7.32 -7.29 -11.31
C SER A 166 -6.03 -6.81 -10.68
N VAL A 167 -5.87 -5.47 -10.59
CA VAL A 167 -4.71 -4.88 -9.92
C VAL A 167 -4.81 -5.18 -8.43
N THR A 168 -3.73 -5.68 -7.84
CA THR A 168 -3.63 -6.06 -6.42
C THR A 168 -3.04 -4.95 -5.57
N ASP A 169 -1.97 -4.34 -6.04
CA ASP A 169 -1.25 -3.29 -5.31
C ASP A 169 -0.46 -2.39 -6.27
N ILE A 170 -0.13 -1.20 -5.81
CA ILE A 170 0.68 -0.22 -6.54
C ILE A 170 1.66 0.39 -5.55
N ALA A 171 2.93 0.50 -5.94
CA ALA A 171 3.93 1.23 -5.19
C ALA A 171 4.66 2.21 -6.10
N SER A 172 5.12 3.30 -5.49
CA SER A 172 5.94 4.31 -6.15
C SER A 172 7.08 4.73 -5.26
N GLU A 173 8.14 5.20 -5.90
CA GLU A 173 9.23 5.91 -5.24
C GLU A 173 9.13 7.39 -5.62
N PRO A 174 9.40 8.35 -4.72
CA PRO A 174 9.53 9.74 -5.11
C PRO A 174 10.58 9.86 -6.22
N ALA A 175 10.22 10.41 -7.38
CA ALA A 175 11.13 10.53 -8.51
C ALA A 175 12.43 11.23 -8.09
N GLN A 176 13.54 10.47 -8.02
CA GLN A 176 14.85 11.01 -7.72
C GLN A 176 15.47 11.55 -9.01
N GLY A 177 15.22 12.83 -9.29
CA GLY A 177 15.82 13.51 -10.44
C GLY A 177 15.27 13.08 -11.81
N GLN A 178 15.85 13.65 -12.86
CA GLN A 178 15.31 13.61 -14.22
C GLN A 178 15.61 12.30 -14.98
N ASP A 179 16.41 11.40 -14.38
CA ASP A 179 16.92 10.17 -15.01
C ASP A 179 16.36 8.88 -14.36
N CYS A 180 15.24 8.96 -13.63
CA CYS A 180 14.62 7.76 -13.06
C CYS A 180 14.03 6.88 -14.18
N VAL A 181 14.56 5.67 -14.35
CA VAL A 181 14.16 4.69 -15.38
C VAL A 181 12.79 4.07 -15.06
N ALA A 182 12.39 4.07 -13.78
CA ALA A 182 11.13 3.53 -13.29
C ALA A 182 10.83 4.07 -11.89
N ASP A 183 9.65 4.65 -11.68
CA ASP A 183 9.24 5.25 -10.41
C ASP A 183 7.90 4.72 -9.88
N MET A 184 7.23 3.84 -10.63
CA MET A 184 6.01 3.19 -10.21
C MET A 184 5.99 1.72 -10.67
N VAL A 185 5.49 0.85 -9.79
CA VAL A 185 5.24 -0.56 -10.07
C VAL A 185 3.81 -0.91 -9.71
N THR A 186 3.16 -1.67 -10.57
CA THR A 186 1.79 -2.18 -10.38
C THR A 186 1.82 -3.70 -10.45
N ALA A 187 1.00 -4.35 -9.63
CA ALA A 187 0.89 -5.80 -9.55
C ALA A 187 -0.55 -6.28 -9.79
N ASP A 188 -0.72 -7.53 -10.21
CA ASP A 188 -2.04 -8.14 -10.37
C ASP A 188 -2.18 -9.56 -9.79
N ASP A 189 -3.41 -10.09 -9.84
CA ASP A 189 -3.76 -11.43 -9.35
C ASP A 189 -3.07 -12.57 -10.13
N SER A 190 -2.60 -12.34 -11.35
CA SER A 190 -1.80 -13.31 -12.10
C SER A 190 -0.31 -13.32 -11.67
N GLY A 191 0.07 -12.32 -10.87
CA GLY A 191 1.42 -12.03 -10.41
C GLY A 191 2.24 -11.20 -11.39
N LEU A 192 1.64 -10.72 -12.48
CA LEU A 192 2.31 -9.84 -13.44
C LEU A 192 2.65 -8.51 -12.75
N LEU A 193 3.89 -8.08 -12.91
CA LEU A 193 4.34 -6.75 -12.51
C LEU A 193 4.48 -5.90 -13.77
N CYS A 194 3.95 -4.68 -13.74
CA CYS A 194 4.18 -3.68 -14.77
C CYS A 194 4.94 -2.51 -14.14
N ILE A 195 6.03 -2.12 -14.81
CA ILE A 195 6.96 -1.09 -14.35
C ILE A 195 6.76 0.13 -15.22
N TRP A 196 6.57 1.28 -14.58
CA TRP A 196 6.19 2.51 -15.22
C TRP A 196 7.16 3.62 -14.91
N GLN A 197 7.29 4.54 -15.87
CA GLN A 197 7.93 5.83 -15.69
C GLN A 197 6.84 6.90 -15.74
N SER A 198 6.70 7.66 -14.66
CA SER A 198 5.82 8.83 -14.63
C SER A 198 6.43 10.00 -15.40
N GLY A 199 5.57 10.85 -15.96
CA GLY A 199 5.95 11.99 -16.78
C GLY A 199 4.70 12.75 -17.22
N PRO A 200 4.76 13.51 -18.33
CA PRO A 200 3.56 14.07 -18.96
C PRO A 200 2.55 12.99 -19.37
N GLU A 201 3.05 11.80 -19.71
CA GLU A 201 2.29 10.58 -19.95
C GLU A 201 3.03 9.42 -19.25
N PHE A 202 2.30 8.48 -18.68
CA PHE A 202 2.90 7.29 -18.08
C PHE A 202 3.38 6.33 -19.16
N LYS A 203 4.66 5.92 -19.07
CA LYS A 203 5.26 4.97 -20.02
C LYS A 203 5.51 3.63 -19.38
N LEU A 204 5.01 2.57 -20.01
CA LEU A 204 5.34 1.20 -19.63
C LEU A 204 6.80 0.90 -20.04
N SER A 205 7.65 0.62 -19.06
CA SER A 205 9.07 0.33 -19.26
C SER A 205 9.31 -1.17 -19.43
N THR A 206 8.79 -1.99 -18.52
CA THR A 206 9.02 -3.44 -18.49
C THR A 206 7.82 -4.16 -17.88
N GLN A 207 7.67 -5.44 -18.23
CA GLN A 207 6.71 -6.36 -17.62
C GLN A 207 7.45 -7.61 -17.10
N ILE A 208 7.11 -8.04 -15.88
CA ILE A 208 7.72 -9.21 -15.25
C ILE A 208 6.61 -10.24 -14.96
N PRO A 209 6.62 -11.42 -15.59
CA PRO A 209 5.58 -12.42 -15.36
C PRO A 209 5.71 -13.04 -13.95
N GLY A 210 4.60 -13.14 -13.22
CA GLY A 210 4.54 -13.77 -11.89
C GLY A 210 4.41 -15.29 -11.89
N PHE A 211 4.37 -15.91 -13.07
CA PHE A 211 4.21 -17.35 -13.29
C PHE A 211 2.97 -17.97 -12.62
N GLY A 212 1.86 -17.21 -12.57
CA GLY A 212 0.57 -17.69 -12.08
C GLY A 212 0.42 -17.73 -10.56
N ILE A 213 1.32 -17.09 -9.82
CA ILE A 213 1.20 -16.90 -8.37
C ILE A 213 0.78 -15.45 -8.12
N PRO A 214 -0.36 -15.19 -7.47
CA PRO A 214 -0.80 -13.82 -7.18
C PRO A 214 0.25 -13.03 -6.43
N CYS A 215 0.51 -11.81 -6.88
CA CYS A 215 1.34 -10.86 -6.15
C CYS A 215 0.43 -10.00 -5.29
N THR A 216 0.52 -10.13 -3.97
CA THR A 216 -0.42 -9.53 -3.02
C THR A 216 -0.02 -8.13 -2.59
N SER A 217 1.28 -7.81 -2.62
CA SER A 217 1.80 -6.49 -2.32
C SER A 217 3.14 -6.25 -2.99
N VAL A 218 3.42 -4.98 -3.33
CA VAL A 218 4.68 -4.54 -3.95
C VAL A 218 5.24 -3.31 -3.26
N GLN A 219 6.56 -3.14 -3.31
CA GLN A 219 7.28 -1.93 -2.90
C GLN A 219 8.41 -1.63 -3.90
N LEU A 220 8.78 -0.35 -4.03
CA LEU A 220 9.88 0.11 -4.88
C LEU A 220 10.91 0.87 -4.04
N TRP A 221 12.18 0.51 -4.17
CA TRP A 221 13.28 1.16 -3.46
C TRP A 221 14.52 1.28 -4.33
N GLN A 222 14.87 2.51 -4.71
CA GLN A 222 16.06 2.83 -5.48
C GLN A 222 16.20 1.94 -6.71
N GLY A 223 15.11 1.78 -7.48
CA GLY A 223 15.07 0.91 -8.66
C GLY A 223 15.05 -0.60 -8.38
N THR A 224 14.87 -1.03 -7.12
CA THR A 224 14.62 -2.43 -6.75
C THR A 224 13.15 -2.62 -6.40
N ILE A 225 12.50 -3.57 -7.07
CA ILE A 225 11.11 -3.95 -6.77
C ILE A 225 11.13 -5.09 -5.77
N ALA A 226 10.44 -4.94 -4.64
CA ALA A 226 10.12 -6.03 -3.74
C ALA A 226 8.68 -6.48 -3.97
N ALA A 227 8.48 -7.73 -4.37
CA ALA A 227 7.17 -8.30 -4.65
C ALA A 227 6.87 -9.47 -3.71
N GLY A 228 5.74 -9.39 -3.01
CA GLY A 228 5.25 -10.41 -2.09
C GLY A 228 4.18 -11.27 -2.77
N TYR A 229 4.27 -12.59 -2.59
CA TYR A 229 3.44 -13.55 -3.29
C TYR A 229 2.58 -14.39 -2.35
N GLY A 230 1.48 -14.92 -2.90
CA GLY A 230 0.54 -15.80 -2.19
C GLY A 230 1.12 -17.13 -1.69
N ASN A 231 2.33 -17.50 -2.13
CA ASN A 231 3.05 -18.69 -1.66
C ASN A 231 4.07 -18.38 -0.55
N GLY A 232 4.07 -17.17 0.00
CA GLY A 232 4.99 -16.76 1.07
C GLY A 232 6.38 -16.30 0.61
N GLN A 233 6.61 -16.23 -0.71
CA GLN A 233 7.87 -15.75 -1.27
C GLN A 233 7.90 -14.24 -1.40
N VAL A 234 9.05 -13.66 -1.05
CA VAL A 234 9.44 -12.31 -1.47
C VAL A 234 10.43 -12.45 -2.62
N ARG A 235 10.21 -11.73 -3.71
CA ARG A 235 11.15 -11.67 -4.84
C ARG A 235 11.60 -10.24 -5.05
N LEU A 236 12.91 -10.07 -5.25
CA LEU A 236 13.51 -8.77 -5.54
C LEU A 236 13.95 -8.73 -7.00
N TYR A 237 13.44 -7.75 -7.73
CA TYR A 237 13.74 -7.52 -9.14
C TYR A 237 14.43 -6.18 -9.34
N GLU A 238 15.30 -6.11 -10.35
CA GLU A 238 15.76 -4.82 -10.86
C GLU A 238 14.69 -4.22 -11.78
N ALA A 239 14.25 -2.99 -11.49
CA ALA A 239 13.15 -2.36 -12.20
C ALA A 239 13.47 -2.02 -13.66
N SER A 240 14.74 -1.74 -13.97
CA SER A 240 15.19 -1.37 -15.32
C SER A 240 15.28 -2.55 -16.28
N THR A 241 15.60 -3.75 -15.78
CA THR A 241 15.83 -4.94 -16.60
C THR A 241 14.76 -6.02 -16.42
N GLY A 242 14.02 -5.97 -15.31
CA GLY A 242 13.11 -7.03 -14.90
C GLY A 242 13.79 -8.28 -14.36
N ASN A 243 15.11 -8.27 -14.19
CA ASN A 243 15.86 -9.43 -13.73
C ASN A 243 15.55 -9.75 -12.26
N LEU A 244 15.29 -11.02 -11.98
CA LEU A 244 15.19 -11.53 -10.61
C LEU A 244 16.59 -11.62 -9.99
N HIS A 245 16.82 -10.88 -8.91
CA HIS A 245 18.07 -10.94 -8.16
C HIS A 245 17.99 -11.89 -6.97
N ILE A 246 16.93 -11.79 -6.17
CA ILE A 246 16.80 -12.52 -4.92
C ILE A 246 15.40 -13.10 -4.80
N GLN A 247 15.33 -14.34 -4.33
CA GLN A 247 14.10 -15.00 -3.92
C GLN A 247 14.24 -15.48 -2.48
N ILE A 248 13.33 -15.07 -1.62
CA ILE A 248 13.32 -15.35 -0.19
C ILE A 248 12.05 -16.14 0.12
N ASN A 249 12.21 -17.34 0.71
CA ASN A 249 11.08 -18.06 1.30
C ASN A 249 10.82 -17.47 2.70
N ALA A 250 10.24 -16.27 2.72
CA ALA A 250 10.10 -15.46 3.94
C ALA A 250 9.02 -16.01 4.87
N HIS A 251 7.95 -16.59 4.32
CA HIS A 251 6.75 -16.98 5.06
C HIS A 251 6.24 -18.36 4.62
N ALA A 252 5.53 -19.04 5.52
CA ALA A 252 4.90 -20.34 5.25
C ALA A 252 3.51 -20.21 4.61
N ARG A 253 2.94 -19.01 4.59
CA ARG A 253 1.63 -18.69 4.01
C ARG A 253 1.69 -17.40 3.19
N ALA A 254 0.56 -17.05 2.56
CA ALA A 254 0.42 -15.86 1.75
C ALA A 254 0.88 -14.59 2.48
N ILE A 255 1.75 -13.83 1.82
CA ILE A 255 2.10 -12.48 2.26
C ILE A 255 0.86 -11.61 2.13
N CYS A 256 0.55 -10.85 3.17
CA CYS A 256 -0.61 -9.97 3.20
C CYS A 256 -0.21 -8.49 3.24
N ALA A 257 1.04 -8.16 3.58
CA ALA A 257 1.54 -6.80 3.56
C ALA A 257 3.04 -6.72 3.33
N LEU A 258 3.45 -5.75 2.51
CA LEU A 258 4.83 -5.25 2.42
C LEU A 258 4.87 -3.75 2.72
N ASP A 259 5.91 -3.31 3.41
CA ASP A 259 6.19 -1.89 3.58
C ASP A 259 7.69 -1.62 3.60
N LEU A 260 8.07 -0.39 3.30
CA LEU A 260 9.46 0.00 3.16
C LEU A 260 9.75 1.25 3.99
N ALA A 261 10.84 1.21 4.76
CA ALA A 261 11.44 2.39 5.37
C ALA A 261 12.57 2.90 4.44
N PRO A 262 12.31 3.91 3.58
CA PRO A 262 13.15 4.21 2.43
C PRO A 262 14.52 4.80 2.78
N GLU A 263 14.65 5.53 3.90
CA GLU A 263 15.90 6.17 4.32
C GLU A 263 17.00 5.15 4.63
N VAL A 264 16.58 4.01 5.17
CA VAL A 264 17.47 2.94 5.62
C VAL A 264 17.32 1.67 4.79
N GLY A 265 16.43 1.61 3.80
CA GLY A 265 16.18 0.39 3.03
C GLY A 265 15.78 -0.80 3.90
N LYS A 266 14.92 -0.61 4.90
CA LYS A 266 14.33 -1.76 5.61
C LYS A 266 13.03 -2.15 4.92
N LEU A 267 12.87 -3.44 4.64
CA LEU A 267 11.65 -4.04 4.11
C LEU A 267 10.95 -4.79 5.24
N LEU A 268 9.67 -4.47 5.47
CA LEU A 268 8.78 -5.17 6.38
C LEU A 268 7.92 -6.14 5.58
N THR A 269 7.86 -7.39 6.00
CA THR A 269 6.97 -8.41 5.41
C THR A 269 6.08 -9.01 6.48
N ALA A 270 4.80 -9.20 6.17
CA ALA A 270 3.85 -9.86 7.06
C ALA A 270 2.95 -10.81 6.28
N ALA A 271 2.54 -11.91 6.94
CA ALA A 271 1.78 -12.96 6.29
C ALA A 271 0.70 -13.57 7.20
N GLU A 272 -0.16 -14.37 6.59
CA GLU A 272 -1.20 -15.16 7.28
C GLU A 272 -0.63 -16.24 8.21
N ASP A 273 0.68 -16.49 8.18
CA ASP A 273 1.36 -17.38 9.12
C ASP A 273 1.61 -16.76 10.49
N THR A 274 1.11 -15.54 10.71
CA THR A 274 1.21 -14.76 11.95
C THR A 274 2.59 -14.17 12.22
N PHE A 275 3.54 -14.30 11.29
CA PHE A 275 4.87 -13.72 11.43
C PHE A 275 5.00 -12.39 10.70
N VAL A 276 5.85 -11.54 11.29
CA VAL A 276 6.34 -10.32 10.68
C VAL A 276 7.86 -10.38 10.65
N HIS A 277 8.46 -10.09 9.50
CA HIS A 277 9.91 -10.06 9.32
C HIS A 277 10.38 -8.69 8.85
N ILE A 278 11.58 -8.31 9.29
CA ILE A 278 12.27 -7.12 8.83
C ILE A 278 13.57 -7.55 8.17
N TRP A 279 13.77 -7.04 6.96
CA TRP A 279 14.93 -7.31 6.13
C TRP A 279 15.63 -5.98 5.86
N LYS A 280 16.96 -5.96 5.86
CA LYS A 280 17.76 -4.84 5.40
C LYS A 280 18.14 -5.09 3.95
N LEU A 281 17.79 -4.13 3.09
CA LEU A 281 18.20 -4.06 1.70
C LEU A 281 19.44 -3.16 1.60
N SER A 282 20.45 -3.59 0.85
CA SER A 282 21.65 -2.80 0.58
C SER A 282 22.19 -3.13 -0.81
N ARG A 283 22.81 -2.15 -1.47
CA ARG A 283 23.56 -2.40 -2.71
C ARG A 283 25.03 -2.66 -2.37
N SER A 284 25.55 -3.77 -2.88
CA SER A 284 26.97 -4.12 -2.79
C SER A 284 27.81 -3.01 -3.46
N PRO A 285 28.76 -2.38 -2.75
CA PRO A 285 29.63 -1.36 -3.35
C PRO A 285 30.53 -1.92 -4.46
N GLU A 286 30.84 -3.23 -4.41
CA GLU A 286 31.72 -3.90 -5.37
C GLU A 286 30.97 -4.33 -6.64
N SER A 287 29.80 -4.96 -6.47
CA SER A 287 29.06 -5.56 -7.59
C SER A 287 27.85 -4.74 -8.07
N GLY A 288 27.36 -3.80 -7.26
CA GLY A 288 26.14 -3.03 -7.52
C GLY A 288 24.83 -3.82 -7.30
N TYR A 289 24.91 -5.14 -7.07
CA TYR A 289 23.76 -6.00 -6.83
C TYR A 289 23.13 -5.74 -5.48
N ILE A 290 21.81 -5.99 -5.41
CA ILE A 290 21.07 -5.95 -4.17
C ILE A 290 21.46 -7.14 -3.28
N GLU A 291 21.69 -6.87 -2.01
CA GLU A 291 21.91 -7.83 -0.94
C GLU A 291 20.80 -7.68 0.10
N VAL A 292 20.48 -8.78 0.80
CA VAL A 292 19.43 -8.82 1.81
C VAL A 292 19.93 -9.50 3.06
N GLU A 293 19.71 -8.85 4.21
CA GLU A 293 19.98 -9.40 5.53
C GLU A 293 18.68 -9.49 6.33
N HIS A 294 18.46 -10.60 7.03
CA HIS A 294 17.35 -10.73 7.98
C HIS A 294 17.71 -10.04 9.30
N CYS A 295 16.91 -9.05 9.74
CA CYS A 295 17.22 -8.24 10.91
C CYS A 295 16.36 -8.58 12.13
N HIS A 296 15.09 -8.93 11.92
CA HIS A 296 14.14 -9.21 13.01
C HIS A 296 13.02 -10.13 12.53
N GLY A 297 12.53 -10.98 13.44
CA GLY A 297 11.31 -11.74 13.27
C GLY A 297 10.45 -11.64 14.53
N GLU A 298 9.17 -11.36 14.36
CA GLU A 298 8.19 -11.25 15.42
C GLU A 298 6.99 -12.15 15.13
N CYS A 299 6.57 -12.93 16.12
CA CYS A 299 5.31 -13.68 16.05
C CYS A 299 4.20 -12.84 16.69
N VAL A 300 3.09 -12.65 15.97
CA VAL A 300 1.87 -12.05 16.48
C VAL A 300 0.87 -13.18 16.77
N PRO A 301 0.88 -13.76 17.98
CA PRO A 301 0.12 -14.97 18.25
C PRO A 301 -1.40 -14.75 18.11
N ASP A 302 -2.10 -15.83 17.79
CA ASP A 302 -3.57 -15.92 17.76
C ASP A 302 -4.25 -14.87 16.87
N THR A 303 -3.53 -14.37 15.86
CA THR A 303 -3.97 -13.26 15.00
C THR A 303 -3.64 -13.53 13.54
N GLN A 304 -4.63 -13.54 12.66
CA GLN A 304 -4.37 -13.45 11.22
C GLN A 304 -3.99 -12.01 10.87
N VAL A 305 -2.73 -11.77 10.51
CA VAL A 305 -2.26 -10.43 10.14
C VAL A 305 -2.90 -9.99 8.82
N CYS A 306 -3.32 -8.73 8.75
CA CYS A 306 -3.93 -8.11 7.55
C CYS A 306 -3.12 -6.92 7.03
N GLY A 307 -2.38 -6.24 7.90
CA GLY A 307 -1.61 -5.06 7.55
C GLY A 307 -0.39 -4.92 8.43
N ALA A 308 0.70 -4.44 7.84
CA ALA A 308 1.93 -4.10 8.54
C ALA A 308 2.57 -2.90 7.84
N ARG A 309 2.98 -1.88 8.61
CA ARG A 309 3.62 -0.66 8.10
C ARG A 309 4.66 -0.14 9.08
N PHE A 310 5.75 0.42 8.61
CA PHE A 310 6.62 1.26 9.42
C PHE A 310 5.87 2.53 9.84
N CYS A 311 6.15 2.99 11.05
CA CYS A 311 5.58 4.23 11.58
C CYS A 311 6.47 5.45 11.34
N ASP A 312 7.69 5.22 10.84
CA ASP A 312 8.70 6.24 10.56
C ASP A 312 9.60 5.82 9.38
N PRO A 313 10.13 6.77 8.61
CA PRO A 313 10.95 6.48 7.43
C PRO A 313 12.32 5.89 7.76
N SER A 314 12.78 6.01 9.01
CA SER A 314 13.99 5.37 9.53
C SER A 314 13.78 3.89 9.94
N GLY A 315 12.54 3.41 9.89
CA GLY A 315 12.16 2.05 10.24
C GLY A 315 12.55 1.66 11.66
N ASN A 316 12.42 2.58 12.61
CA ASN A 316 12.67 2.35 14.04
C ASN A 316 11.42 1.83 14.76
N SER A 317 10.25 1.98 14.16
CA SER A 317 9.00 1.45 14.68
C SER A 317 8.09 0.99 13.56
N PHE A 318 7.25 0.00 13.87
CA PHE A 318 6.24 -0.52 12.96
C PHE A 318 4.96 -0.86 13.71
N ALA A 319 3.87 -0.94 12.95
CA ALA A 319 2.55 -1.28 13.43
C ALA A 319 1.97 -2.44 12.63
N VAL A 320 1.10 -3.21 13.28
CA VAL A 320 0.45 -4.39 12.72
C VAL A 320 -1.04 -4.37 13.05
N THR A 321 -1.86 -4.73 12.08
CA THR A 321 -3.30 -4.97 12.24
C THR A 321 -3.63 -6.44 11.98
N GLY A 322 -4.62 -6.94 12.71
CA GLY A 322 -5.10 -8.31 12.61
C GLY A 322 -6.59 -8.40 12.33
N TYR A 323 -7.00 -9.43 11.61
CA TYR A 323 -8.41 -9.74 11.42
C TYR A 323 -9.07 -9.99 12.77
N ASP A 324 -10.23 -9.38 12.99
CA ASP A 324 -10.97 -9.41 14.26
C ASP A 324 -10.21 -8.90 15.49
N LEU A 325 -9.06 -8.26 15.30
CA LEU A 325 -8.31 -7.58 16.36
C LEU A 325 -8.75 -6.11 16.45
N ALA A 326 -9.30 -5.73 17.60
CA ALA A 326 -9.78 -4.36 17.86
C ALA A 326 -8.67 -3.42 18.36
N GLU A 327 -7.43 -3.64 17.94
CA GLU A 327 -6.28 -2.81 18.29
C GLU A 327 -5.22 -2.84 17.17
N ILE A 328 -4.42 -1.78 17.11
CA ILE A 328 -3.18 -1.75 16.34
C ILE A 328 -2.04 -2.12 17.28
N LEU A 329 -1.33 -3.18 16.96
CA LEU A 329 -0.13 -3.59 17.66
C LEU A 329 1.03 -2.72 17.21
N ARG A 330 1.86 -2.28 18.16
CA ARG A 330 3.01 -1.42 17.88
C ARG A 330 4.29 -2.05 18.38
N PHE A 331 5.37 -1.80 17.66
CA PHE A 331 6.69 -2.30 17.97
C PHE A 331 7.72 -1.21 17.70
N SER A 332 8.71 -1.07 18.57
CA SER A 332 9.82 -0.12 18.40
C SER A 332 11.16 -0.75 18.72
N SER A 333 12.20 -0.32 18.03
CA SER A 333 13.58 -0.55 18.41
C SER A 333 14.04 0.55 19.36
N MET A 334 14.68 0.15 20.47
CA MET A 334 15.38 1.08 21.36
C MET A 334 16.50 1.83 20.64
#